data_AF-A0A954A6A6-F1
#
_entry.id   AF-A0A954A6A6-F1
#
_cell.length_a   1.000
_cell.length_b   1.000
_cell.length_c   1.000
_cell.angle_alpha   90.00
_cell.angle_beta   90.00
_cell.angle_gamma   90.00
#
_symmetry.space_group_name_H-M   'P 1'
#
loop_
_entity.id
_entity.type
_entity.pdbx_description
1 polymer ?
#
loop_
_entity_poly.entity_id
_entity_poly.type
_entity_poly.pdbx_seq_one_letter_code
_entity_poly.pdbx_strand_id
1 'polypeptide(L)' 'PSCFATGDINFDGAVDVADAIYLLSYLFQSGSPPAAPFPSCGTSGADSDLALGCDQEGC' A
#
# COMPACT_ATOMS: atom_id res chain seq x y z
N PRO A 1 -14.27 -3.38 0.30
CA PRO A 1 -12.82 -3.37 0.62
C PRO A 1 -12.59 -3.97 2.01
N SER A 2 -12.04 -5.18 2.08
CA SER A 2 -11.70 -5.84 3.34
C SER A 2 -10.42 -5.26 3.97
N CYS A 3 -9.48 -4.74 3.18
CA CYS A 3 -8.18 -4.23 3.63
C CYS A 3 -7.94 -2.81 3.08
N PHE A 4 -7.92 -1.80 3.96
CA PHE A 4 -7.65 -0.41 3.58
C PHE A 4 -6.17 -0.16 3.27
N ALA A 5 -5.25 -1.01 3.74
CA ALA A 5 -3.83 -0.87 3.45
C ALA A 5 -3.50 -0.99 1.95
N THR A 6 -4.39 -1.59 1.16
CA THR A 6 -4.26 -1.58 -0.31
C THR A 6 -4.25 -0.16 -0.92
N GLY A 7 -4.76 0.83 -0.19
CA GLY A 7 -4.75 2.24 -0.56
C GLY A 7 -3.60 3.04 0.03
N ASP A 8 -2.87 2.51 1.01
CA ASP A 8 -1.70 3.14 1.66
C ASP A 8 -0.44 2.78 0.85
N ILE A 9 -0.24 3.51 -0.24
CA ILE A 9 0.81 3.24 -1.22
C ILE A 9 2.17 3.71 -0.71
N ASN A 10 2.19 4.81 0.07
CA ASN A 10 3.42 5.35 0.64
C ASN A 10 3.80 4.69 1.99
N PHE A 11 2.94 3.80 2.52
CA PHE A 11 3.15 3.00 3.71
C PHE A 11 3.26 3.83 5.00
N ASP A 12 2.48 4.91 5.10
CA ASP A 12 2.51 5.84 6.24
C ASP A 12 1.41 5.60 7.30
N GLY A 13 0.55 4.61 7.07
CA GLY A 13 -0.55 4.23 7.96
C GLY A 13 -1.83 5.06 7.76
N ALA A 14 -1.85 5.96 6.77
CA ALA A 14 -3.02 6.70 6.35
C ALA A 14 -3.36 6.39 4.89
N VAL A 15 -4.63 6.56 4.53
CA VAL A 15 -5.06 6.51 3.13
C VAL A 15 -5.54 7.90 2.76
N ASP A 16 -4.71 8.64 2.03
CA ASP A 16 -4.95 10.03 1.65
C ASP A 16 -4.42 10.39 0.24
N VAL A 17 -4.28 11.69 -0.04
CA VAL A 17 -3.83 12.16 -1.37
C VAL A 17 -2.33 11.93 -1.61
N ALA A 18 -1.53 11.79 -0.55
CA ALA A 18 -0.10 11.52 -0.64
C ALA A 18 0.17 10.17 -1.33
N ASP A 19 -0.70 9.18 -1.11
CA ASP A 19 -0.64 7.87 -1.79
C ASP A 19 -0.71 8.00 -3.31
N ALA A 20 -1.67 8.78 -3.79
CA ALA A 20 -1.84 9.03 -5.22
C ALA A 20 -0.63 9.75 -5.81
N ILE A 21 -0.06 10.73 -5.08
CA ILE A 21 1.13 11.47 -5.50
C ILE A 21 2.35 10.54 -5.55
N TYR A 22 2.51 9.66 -4.55
CA TYR A 22 3.60 8.68 -4.50
C TYR A 22 3.50 7.71 -5.68
N LEU A 23 2.30 7.19 -5.97
CA LEU A 23 2.07 6.30 -7.11
C LEU A 23 2.39 6.96 -8.45
N LEU A 24 1.95 8.21 -8.66
CA LEU A 24 2.28 8.96 -9.88
C LEU A 24 3.79 9.20 -10.02
N SER A 25 4.49 9.40 -8.90
CA SER A 25 5.94 9.56 -8.90
C SER A 25 6.65 8.26 -9.30
N TYR A 26 6.19 7.11 -8.80
CA TYR A 26 6.68 5.80 -9.27
C TYR A 26 6.44 5.60 -10.77
N LEU A 27 5.22 5.85 -11.24
CA LEU A 27 4.82 5.60 -12.63
C LEU A 27 5.51 6.51 -13.66
N PHE A 28 5.72 7.79 -13.34
CA PHE A 28 6.11 8.80 -14.33
C PHE A 28 7.44 9.48 -14.03
N GLN A 29 8.00 9.32 -12.84
CA GLN A 29 9.23 10.02 -12.43
C GLN A 29 10.32 9.05 -11.97
N SER A 30 10.18 7.75 -12.24
CA SER A 30 11.07 6.69 -11.72
C SER A 30 11.27 6.81 -10.20
N GLY A 31 10.20 7.15 -9.48
CA GLY A 31 10.18 7.16 -8.03
C GLY A 31 10.41 5.75 -7.45
N SER A 32 10.57 5.68 -6.13
CA SER A 32 10.70 4.40 -5.43
C SER A 32 9.45 3.53 -5.66
N PRO A 33 9.61 2.20 -5.78
CA PRO A 33 8.46 1.32 -5.85
C PRO A 33 7.60 1.40 -4.58
N PRO A 34 6.30 1.10 -4.68
CA PRO A 34 5.46 0.89 -3.51
C PRO A 34 6.02 -0.18 -2.58
N ALA A 35 5.61 -0.13 -1.31
CA ALA A 35 5.93 -1.18 -0.35
C ALA A 35 5.36 -2.54 -0.81
N ALA A 36 5.82 -3.63 -0.18
CA ALA A 36 5.19 -4.93 -0.35
C ALA A 36 3.67 -4.80 -0.02
N PRO A 37 2.78 -5.55 -0.69
CA PRO A 37 3.02 -6.55 -1.71
C PRO A 37 2.94 -5.92 -3.11
N PHE A 38 4.11 -5.63 -3.68
CA PHE A 38 4.27 -5.06 -5.02
C PHE A 38 5.45 -5.75 -5.73
N PRO A 39 5.39 -6.03 -7.06
CA PRO A 39 4.27 -5.81 -7.99
C PRO A 39 3.24 -6.96 -8.01
N SER A 40 3.52 -8.03 -7.26
CA SER A 40 2.64 -9.19 -7.15
C SER A 40 1.73 -9.06 -5.95
N CYS A 41 0.54 -9.63 -6.07
CA CYS A 41 -0.34 -9.92 -4.95
C CYS A 41 0.40 -10.66 -3.83
N GLY A 42 0.10 -10.32 -2.58
CA GLY A 42 0.63 -10.98 -1.39
C GLY A 42 0.12 -10.31 -0.12
N THR A 43 0.63 -10.74 1.03
CA THR A 43 0.44 -10.05 2.31
C THR A 43 1.71 -9.31 2.67
N SER A 44 1.56 -8.05 3.05
CA SER A 44 2.60 -7.29 3.71
C SER A 44 2.49 -7.64 5.19
N GLY A 45 3.41 -8.46 5.70
CA GLY A 45 3.40 -8.94 7.08
C GLY A 45 3.77 -7.86 8.10
N ALA A 46 3.29 -6.64 7.90
CA ALA A 46 3.64 -5.46 8.68
C ALA A 46 2.46 -4.98 9.54
N ASP A 47 2.81 -4.45 10.72
CA ASP A 47 1.84 -4.12 11.76
C ASP A 47 0.90 -2.97 11.35
N SER A 48 1.33 -2.08 10.47
CA SER A 48 0.53 -0.98 9.91
C SER A 48 -0.63 -1.49 9.03
N ASP A 49 -0.42 -2.59 8.30
CA ASP A 49 -1.47 -3.16 7.46
C ASP A 49 -2.54 -3.86 8.30
N LEU A 50 -2.13 -4.47 9.41
CA LEU A 50 -3.03 -5.04 10.41
C LEU A 50 -3.94 -3.96 11.02
N ALA A 51 -3.40 -2.77 11.29
CA ALA A 51 -4.17 -1.63 11.80
C ALA A 51 -5.21 -1.10 10.79
N LEU A 52 -5.00 -1.35 9.50
CA LEU A 52 -5.87 -0.96 8.39
C LEU A 52 -6.82 -2.08 7.92
N GLY A 53 -7.00 -3.12 8.74
CA GLY A 53 -8.00 -4.17 8.52
C GLY A 53 -7.57 -5.28 7.58
N CYS A 54 -6.27 -5.50 7.39
CA CYS A 54 -5.77 -6.58 6.54
C CYS A 54 -5.60 -7.89 7.33
N ASP A 55 -6.64 -8.27 8.10
CA ASP A 55 -6.69 -9.47 8.94
C ASP A 55 -7.08 -10.74 8.15
N GLN A 56 -7.49 -10.57 6.89
CA GLN A 56 -7.86 -11.67 5.99
C GLN A 56 -6.78 -11.85 4.92
N GLU A 57 -6.10 -13.00 4.95
CA GLU A 57 -5.11 -13.44 3.96
C GLU A 57 -5.79 -13.64 2.60
N GLY A 58 -5.93 -12.59 1.80
CA GLY A 58 -6.54 -12.71 0.48
C GLY A 58 -6.36 -11.46 -0.39
N CYS A 59 -5.86 -11.68 -1.61
CA CYS A 59 -6.26 -10.89 -2.76
C CYS A 59 -7.61 -11.40 -3.27
#